data_AF-A0AAE1HGV3-F1
#
_entry.id   AF-A0AAE1HGV3-F1
#
_cell.length_a   1.000
_cell.length_b   1.000
_cell.length_c   1.000
_cell.angle_alpha   90.00
_cell.angle_beta   90.00
_cell.angle_gamma   90.00
#
_symmetry.space_group_name_H-M   'P 1'
#
loop_
_entity.id
_entity.type
_entity.pdbx_description
1 polymer ?
#
loop_
_entity_poly.entity_id
_entity_poly.type
_entity_poly.pdbx_seq_one_letter_code
_entity_poly.pdbx_strand_id
1 'polypeptide(L)'
;MTPAEASDENNIMQYNTLYGDLRREPVKPRLKVGDHVRISREKQMFEKGTHFNWTEEIFKIVKIIPHQQPVYKIADIDHNEEIEGHFYSWELNKVKKPTAFQIDHVVDTKGKGPKKQLLVHWQGYPVSSRSWIFEKDIL
;
A
#
# COMPACT_ATOMS: atom_id res chain seq x y z
N MET A 1 17.80 37.29 -6.55
CA MET A 1 17.59 37.02 -5.12
C MET A 1 18.37 35.76 -4.79
N THR A 2 19.42 35.88 -3.99
CA THR A 2 20.24 34.75 -3.55
C THR A 2 19.63 34.11 -2.29
N PRO A 3 19.95 32.84 -1.96
CA PRO A 3 19.42 32.18 -0.77
C PRO A 3 19.74 32.91 0.55
N ALA A 4 20.84 33.67 0.58
CA ALA A 4 21.22 34.51 1.72
C ALA A 4 20.29 35.72 1.87
N GLU A 5 20.03 36.47 0.79
CA GLU A 5 19.10 37.60 0.78
C GLU A 5 17.65 37.17 1.10
N ALA A 6 17.25 35.96 0.67
CA ALA A 6 15.93 35.41 0.98
C ALA A 6 15.74 35.08 2.48
N SER A 7 16.83 34.93 3.22
CA SER A 7 16.83 34.62 4.66
C SER A 7 16.85 35.88 5.55
N ASP A 8 16.87 37.08 4.96
CA ASP A 8 16.81 38.33 5.70
C ASP A 8 15.49 38.45 6.50
N GLU A 9 15.57 38.94 7.74
CA GLU A 9 14.44 38.99 8.67
C GLU A 9 13.20 39.72 8.12
N ASN A 10 13.44 40.76 7.32
CA ASN A 10 12.37 41.53 6.68
C ASN A 10 11.62 40.70 5.61
N ASN A 11 12.36 39.89 4.86
CA ASN A 11 11.78 38.94 3.89
C ASN A 11 11.02 37.82 4.61
N ILE A 12 11.52 37.35 5.76
CA ILE A 12 10.85 36.36 6.62
C ILE A 12 9.56 36.93 7.22
N MET A 13 9.56 38.17 7.71
CA MET A 13 8.36 38.83 8.24
C MET A 13 7.32 39.04 7.14
N GLN A 14 7.75 39.47 5.95
CA GLN A 14 6.85 39.63 4.80
C GLN A 14 6.26 38.28 4.38
N TYR A 15 7.07 37.22 4.33
CA TYR A 15 6.61 35.86 4.07
C TYR A 15 5.60 35.38 5.11
N ASN A 16 5.87 35.55 6.41
CA ASN A 16 4.95 35.16 7.48
C ASN A 16 3.66 36.00 7.48
N THR A 17 3.69 37.25 7.04
CA THR A 17 2.49 38.08 6.89
C THR A 17 1.61 37.60 5.73
N LEU A 18 2.23 37.20 4.62
CA LEU A 18 1.53 36.73 3.42
C LEU A 18 1.04 35.27 3.54
N TYR A 19 1.80 34.41 4.25
CA TYR A 19 1.58 32.97 4.28
C TYR A 19 1.43 32.37 5.70
N GLY A 20 1.52 33.16 6.77
CA GLY A 20 1.45 32.68 8.16
C GLY A 20 0.12 32.04 8.53
N ASP A 21 -0.98 32.60 8.02
CA ASP A 21 -2.35 32.11 8.23
C ASP A 21 -2.74 30.97 7.28
N LEU A 22 -1.90 30.63 6.29
CA LEU A 22 -2.12 29.51 5.38
C LEU A 22 -1.68 28.17 5.97
N ARG A 23 -1.25 28.14 7.25
CA ARG A 23 -0.97 26.91 7.99
C ARG A 23 -2.27 26.15 8.22
N ARG A 24 -2.63 25.31 7.24
CA ARG A 24 -3.74 24.37 7.35
C ARG A 24 -3.49 23.44 8.52
N GLU A 25 -4.52 23.26 9.35
CA GLU A 25 -4.48 22.28 10.44
C GLU A 25 -4.19 20.87 9.87
N PRO A 26 -3.41 20.05 10.60
CA PRO A 26 -3.15 18.69 10.18
C PRO A 26 -4.45 17.90 10.01
N VAL A 27 -4.62 17.27 8.85
CA VAL A 27 -5.79 16.43 8.60
C VAL A 27 -5.71 15.18 9.48
N LYS A 28 -6.83 14.82 10.10
CA LYS A 28 -6.91 13.58 10.90
C LYS A 28 -6.74 12.34 10.00
N PRO A 29 -5.90 11.36 10.40
CA PRO A 29 -5.76 10.10 9.66
C PRO A 29 -7.11 9.37 9.53
N ARG A 30 -7.43 8.93 8.31
CA ARG A 30 -8.66 8.18 8.00
C ARG A 30 -8.52 6.69 8.31
N LEU A 31 -7.31 6.16 8.16
CA LEU A 31 -6.98 4.75 8.33
C LEU A 31 -6.20 4.54 9.63
N LYS A 32 -6.16 3.30 10.11
CA LYS A 32 -5.49 2.94 11.36
C LYS A 32 -4.41 1.89 11.11
N VAL A 33 -3.39 1.86 11.99
CA VAL A 33 -2.42 0.77 12.03
C VAL A 33 -3.15 -0.55 12.22
N GLY A 34 -2.81 -1.56 11.41
CA GLY A 34 -3.46 -2.86 11.36
C GLY A 34 -4.63 -2.98 10.37
N ASP A 35 -5.09 -1.87 9.77
CA ASP A 35 -6.06 -1.95 8.68
C ASP A 35 -5.43 -2.64 7.45
N HIS A 36 -6.25 -3.43 6.74
CA HIS A 36 -5.87 -4.07 5.49
C HIS A 36 -6.27 -3.16 4.34
N VAL A 37 -5.39 -3.00 3.35
CA VAL A 37 -5.56 -2.03 2.26
C VAL A 37 -5.08 -2.58 0.93
N ARG A 38 -5.67 -2.09 -0.16
CA ARG A 38 -5.15 -2.24 -1.54
C ARG A 38 -4.61 -0.90 -2.03
N ILE A 39 -3.65 -0.94 -2.94
CA ILE A 39 -3.04 0.27 -3.53
C ILE A 39 -3.76 0.62 -4.83
N SER A 40 -3.92 1.90 -5.13
CA SER A 40 -4.48 2.35 -6.41
C SER A 40 -3.54 1.97 -7.56
N ARG A 41 -4.10 1.41 -8.64
CA ARG A 41 -3.36 1.15 -9.88
C ARG A 41 -3.24 2.42 -10.71
N GLU A 42 -2.07 2.62 -11.30
CA GLU A 42 -1.89 3.64 -12.33
C GLU A 42 -2.58 3.18 -13.63
N LYS A 43 -3.49 4.00 -14.15
CA LYS A 43 -4.21 3.70 -15.38
C LYS A 43 -3.37 4.08 -16.59
N GLN A 44 -3.27 3.17 -17.56
CA GLN A 44 -2.74 3.54 -18.87
C GLN A 44 -3.77 4.31 -19.69
N MET A 45 -3.33 5.23 -20.56
CA MET A 45 -4.20 6.12 -21.36
C MET A 45 -5.29 5.40 -22.18
N PHE A 46 -5.15 4.10 -22.44
CA PHE A 46 -6.07 3.31 -23.26
C PHE A 46 -6.65 2.09 -22.53
N GLU A 47 -6.60 2.07 -21.20
CA GLU A 47 -7.12 0.94 -20.42
C GLU A 47 -8.66 0.90 -20.50
N LYS A 48 -9.20 -0.25 -20.93
CA LYS A 48 -10.64 -0.47 -21.07
C LYS A 48 -11.32 -0.27 -19.70
N GLY A 49 -12.42 0.49 -19.66
CA GLY A 49 -13.12 0.90 -18.43
C GLY A 49 -13.69 -0.21 -17.53
N THR A 50 -13.41 -1.48 -17.82
CA THR A 50 -13.80 -2.66 -17.05
C THR A 50 -12.74 -3.13 -16.05
N HIS A 51 -11.49 -2.65 -16.10
CA HIS A 51 -10.45 -3.08 -15.17
C HIS A 51 -10.52 -2.33 -13.83
N PHE A 52 -10.32 -3.05 -12.72
CA PHE A 52 -10.35 -2.49 -11.37
C PHE A 52 -9.23 -1.46 -11.14
N ASN A 53 -9.54 -0.36 -10.44
CA ASN A 53 -8.60 0.71 -10.10
C ASN A 53 -7.63 0.35 -8.96
N TRP A 54 -7.69 -0.87 -8.41
CA TRP A 54 -6.95 -1.29 -7.22
C TRP A 54 -6.13 -2.53 -7.52
N THR A 55 -4.98 -2.68 -6.87
CA THR A 55 -4.16 -3.88 -6.92
C THR A 55 -4.91 -5.07 -6.34
N GLU A 56 -4.58 -6.29 -6.78
CA GLU A 56 -5.14 -7.49 -6.15
C GLU A 56 -4.48 -7.79 -4.81
N GLU A 57 -3.17 -7.53 -4.71
CA GLU A 57 -2.37 -7.65 -3.50
C GLU A 57 -2.95 -6.81 -2.35
N ILE A 58 -3.03 -7.44 -1.18
CA ILE A 58 -3.53 -6.84 0.05
C ILE A 58 -2.36 -6.64 1.01
N PHE A 59 -2.23 -5.40 1.47
CA PHE A 59 -1.21 -4.97 2.41
C PHE A 59 -1.83 -4.62 3.77
N LYS A 60 -0.98 -4.46 4.77
CA LYS A 60 -1.35 -4.04 6.12
C LYS A 60 -0.66 -2.72 6.47
N ILE A 61 -1.39 -1.77 7.03
CA ILE A 61 -0.80 -0.53 7.54
C ILE A 61 0.03 -0.84 8.78
N VAL A 62 1.32 -0.51 8.74
CA VAL A 62 2.26 -0.71 9.86
C VAL A 62 2.56 0.59 10.62
N LYS A 63 2.51 1.74 9.94
CA LYS A 63 2.80 3.03 10.57
C LYS A 63 2.00 4.16 9.92
N ILE A 64 1.64 5.15 10.74
CA ILE A 64 1.07 6.42 10.29
C ILE A 64 2.08 7.51 10.64
N ILE A 65 2.46 8.33 9.66
CA ILE A 65 3.37 9.45 9.85
C ILE A 65 2.54 10.73 9.84
N PRO A 66 2.52 11.50 10.95
CA PRO A 66 1.74 12.72 11.05
C PRO A 66 2.42 13.84 10.25
N HIS A 67 1.78 14.27 9.18
CA HIS A 67 2.10 15.46 8.37
C HIS A 67 0.82 16.29 8.21
N GLN A 68 0.87 17.42 7.48
CA GLN A 68 -0.37 18.16 7.14
C GLN A 68 -1.40 17.26 6.44
N GLN A 69 -0.94 16.36 5.58
CA GLN A 69 -1.68 15.22 5.06
C GLN A 69 -1.00 13.94 5.58
N PRO A 70 -1.66 13.12 6.40
CA PRO A 70 -1.07 11.89 6.91
C PRO A 70 -0.64 10.96 5.78
N VAL A 71 0.58 10.42 5.92
CA VAL A 71 1.10 9.37 5.06
C VAL A 71 1.25 8.06 5.83
N TYR A 72 1.15 6.95 5.12
CA TYR A 72 1.10 5.61 5.69
C TYR A 72 2.26 4.79 5.14
N LYS A 73 2.81 3.93 6.00
CA LYS A 73 3.69 2.83 5.63
C LYS A 73 2.91 1.54 5.69
N ILE A 74 3.11 0.68 4.71
CA ILE A 74 2.40 -0.58 4.55
C ILE A 74 3.40 -1.74 4.49
N ALA A 75 2.93 -2.94 4.78
CA ALA A 75 3.71 -4.17 4.71
C ALA A 75 2.90 -5.29 4.05
N ASP A 76 3.60 -6.29 3.49
CA ASP A 76 3.01 -7.55 3.04
C ASP A 76 2.24 -8.22 4.20
N ILE A 77 1.12 -8.87 3.88
CA ILE A 77 0.32 -9.64 4.83
C ILE A 77 1.01 -10.93 5.30
N ASP A 78 1.87 -11.53 4.49
CA ASP A 78 2.50 -12.83 4.79
C ASP A 78 3.77 -12.65 5.63
N HIS A 79 4.76 -11.94 5.06
CA HIS A 79 6.07 -11.78 5.68
C HIS A 79 6.17 -10.56 6.61
N ASN A 80 5.14 -9.70 6.62
CA ASN A 80 5.15 -8.41 7.34
C ASN A 80 6.38 -7.56 6.97
N GLU A 81 6.84 -7.71 5.72
CA GLU A 81 7.93 -6.95 5.14
C GLU A 81 7.42 -5.57 4.70
N GLU A 82 8.07 -4.50 5.14
CA GLU A 82 7.67 -3.13 4.82
C GLU A 82 7.91 -2.86 3.33
N ILE A 83 6.88 -2.38 2.65
CA ILE A 83 6.99 -1.95 1.26
C ILE A 83 7.67 -0.59 1.23
N GLU A 84 8.68 -0.45 0.35
CA GLU A 84 9.37 0.81 0.15
C GLU A 84 8.40 1.89 -0.35
N GLY A 85 8.42 3.05 0.31
CA GLY A 85 7.60 4.20 -0.06
C GLY A 85 6.68 4.70 1.05
N HIS A 86 5.91 5.72 0.71
CA HIS A 86 4.90 6.32 1.58
C HIS A 86 3.65 6.55 0.76
N PHE A 87 2.50 6.20 1.34
CA PHE A 87 1.22 6.25 0.64
C PHE A 87 0.32 7.28 1.30
N TYR A 88 -0.43 8.02 0.50
CA TYR A 88 -1.49 8.89 0.98
C TYR A 88 -2.79 8.14 1.18
N SER A 89 -3.72 8.77 1.91
CA SER A 89 -5.04 8.16 2.20
C SER A 89 -5.85 7.82 0.93
N TRP A 90 -5.68 8.57 -0.17
CA TRP A 90 -6.45 8.34 -1.40
C TRP A 90 -5.84 7.25 -2.30
N GLU A 91 -4.59 6.90 -2.08
CA GLU A 91 -3.90 5.81 -2.78
C GLU A 91 -4.20 4.45 -2.14
N LEU A 92 -4.86 4.45 -0.98
CA LEU A 92 -5.16 3.26 -0.19
C LEU A 92 -6.67 3.03 -0.08
N ASN A 93 -7.12 1.85 -0.47
CA ASN A 93 -8.49 1.42 -0.26
C ASN A 93 -8.56 0.39 0.86
N LYS A 94 -9.28 0.72 1.94
CA LYS A 94 -9.48 -0.21 3.05
C LYS A 94 -10.32 -1.40 2.63
N VAL A 95 -9.83 -2.60 2.95
CA VAL A 95 -10.51 -3.88 2.69
C VAL A 95 -10.69 -4.66 3.99
N LYS A 96 -11.58 -5.65 3.96
CA LYS A 96 -11.69 -6.64 5.04
C LYS A 96 -10.49 -7.58 4.95
N LYS A 97 -10.12 -8.18 6.09
CA LYS A 97 -9.10 -9.23 6.11
C LYS A 97 -9.55 -10.38 5.17
N PRO A 98 -8.72 -10.77 4.20
CA PRO A 98 -9.06 -11.88 3.30
C PRO A 98 -9.13 -13.19 4.08
N THR A 99 -10.13 -14.01 3.79
CA THR A 99 -10.28 -15.38 4.33
C THR A 99 -9.69 -16.44 3.42
N ALA A 100 -9.60 -16.13 2.12
CA ALA A 100 -9.03 -16.98 1.10
C ALA A 100 -8.33 -16.12 0.04
N PHE A 101 -7.35 -16.71 -0.64
CA PHE A 101 -6.60 -16.09 -1.73
C PHE A 101 -6.84 -16.89 -3.00
N GLN A 102 -6.90 -16.18 -4.14
CA GLN A 102 -7.06 -16.82 -5.44
C GLN A 102 -5.71 -17.36 -5.93
N ILE A 103 -5.72 -18.60 -6.40
CA ILE A 103 -4.56 -19.22 -7.04
C ILE A 103 -4.58 -18.82 -8.52
N ASP A 104 -3.46 -18.29 -9.01
CA ASP A 104 -3.28 -18.06 -10.44
C ASP A 104 -2.95 -19.37 -11.15
N HIS A 105 -1.87 -20.03 -10.72
CA HIS A 105 -1.48 -21.35 -11.23
C HIS A 105 -0.66 -22.15 -10.21
N VAL A 106 -0.64 -23.47 -10.41
CA VAL A 106 0.25 -24.39 -9.69
C VAL A 106 1.61 -24.43 -10.41
N VAL A 107 2.68 -24.20 -9.66
CA VAL A 107 4.06 -24.16 -10.16
C VAL A 107 4.72 -25.54 -10.07
N ASP A 108 4.51 -26.25 -8.96
CA ASP A 108 5.13 -27.54 -8.71
C ASP A 108 4.28 -28.40 -7.76
N THR A 109 4.55 -29.70 -7.72
CA THR A 109 3.84 -30.66 -6.88
C THR A 109 4.82 -31.60 -6.21
N LYS A 110 4.59 -31.92 -4.93
CA LYS A 110 5.40 -32.90 -4.20
C LYS A 110 4.58 -33.77 -3.27
N GLY A 111 5.11 -34.95 -2.97
CA GLY A 111 4.44 -35.94 -2.14
C GLY A 111 3.34 -36.69 -2.89
N LYS A 112 2.63 -37.58 -2.17
CA LYS A 112 1.56 -38.42 -2.72
C LYS A 112 0.44 -38.59 -1.70
N GLY A 113 -0.77 -38.88 -2.19
CA GLY A 113 -1.95 -39.12 -1.37
C GLY A 113 -2.28 -37.93 -0.45
N PRO A 114 -2.67 -38.16 0.82
CA PRO A 114 -3.14 -37.10 1.72
C PRO A 114 -2.07 -36.08 2.14
N LYS A 115 -0.80 -36.35 1.87
CA LYS A 115 0.33 -35.44 2.11
C LYS A 115 0.78 -34.70 0.84
N LYS A 116 0.03 -34.80 -0.24
CA LYS A 116 0.33 -34.11 -1.49
C LYS A 116 0.25 -32.59 -1.27
N GLN A 117 1.33 -31.91 -1.62
CA GLN A 117 1.46 -30.46 -1.53
C GLN A 117 1.66 -29.86 -2.92
N LEU A 118 1.16 -28.64 -3.09
CA LEU A 118 1.21 -27.86 -4.32
C LEU A 118 1.94 -26.56 -4.02
N LEU A 119 2.97 -26.24 -4.81
CA LEU A 119 3.57 -24.92 -4.81
C LEU A 119 2.69 -24.03 -5.67
N VAL A 120 2.05 -23.04 -5.07
CA VAL A 120 1.09 -22.18 -5.75
C VAL A 120 1.65 -20.78 -5.98
N HIS A 121 1.33 -20.22 -7.15
CA HIS A 121 1.46 -18.80 -7.40
C HIS A 121 0.11 -18.13 -7.18
N TRP A 122 0.09 -17.14 -6.29
CA TRP A 122 -1.13 -16.43 -5.93
C TRP A 122 -1.43 -15.31 -6.92
N GLN A 123 -2.71 -15.14 -7.25
CA GLN A 123 -3.14 -14.17 -8.24
C GLN A 123 -2.87 -12.74 -7.78
N GLY A 124 -2.03 -12.04 -8.55
CA GLY A 124 -1.67 -10.64 -8.30
C GLY A 124 -0.67 -10.43 -7.17
N TYR A 125 0.05 -11.47 -6.76
CA TYR A 125 1.14 -11.41 -5.78
C TYR A 125 2.50 -11.68 -6.44
N PRO A 126 3.61 -11.21 -5.86
CA PRO A 126 4.93 -11.47 -6.41
C PRO A 126 5.34 -12.94 -6.30
N VAL A 127 6.36 -13.32 -7.07
CA VAL A 127 6.93 -14.68 -7.07
C VAL A 127 7.48 -15.08 -5.69
N SER A 128 7.94 -14.11 -4.89
CA SER A 128 8.41 -14.31 -3.52
C SER A 128 7.31 -14.80 -2.58
N SER A 129 6.04 -14.48 -2.84
CA SER A 129 4.90 -14.92 -2.01
C SER A 129 4.44 -16.34 -2.33
N ARG A 130 5.10 -17.07 -3.24
CA ARG A 130 4.76 -18.47 -3.54
C ARG A 130 4.93 -19.34 -2.29
N SER A 131 3.96 -20.21 -2.04
CA SER A 131 3.98 -21.08 -0.86
C SER A 131 3.48 -22.48 -1.18
N TRP A 132 3.92 -23.44 -0.36
CA TRP A 132 3.45 -24.83 -0.42
C TRP A 132 2.18 -24.97 0.42
N ILE A 133 1.07 -25.35 -0.22
CA ILE A 133 -0.20 -25.66 0.45
C ILE A 133 -0.57 -27.13 0.26
N PHE A 134 -1.42 -27.69 1.12
CA PHE A 134 -1.94 -29.03 0.86
C PHE A 134 -3.05 -28.98 -0.18
N GLU A 135 -3.12 -30.01 -1.03
CA GLU A 135 -4.17 -30.12 -2.06
C GLU A 135 -5.58 -30.09 -1.45
N LYS A 136 -5.74 -30.60 -0.23
CA LYS A 136 -7.01 -30.59 0.52
C LYS A 136 -7.47 -29.19 0.98
N ASP A 137 -6.56 -28.21 1.01
CA ASP A 137 -6.84 -26.85 1.50
C ASP A 137 -7.34 -25.93 0.35
N ILE A 138 -7.38 -26.45 -0.88
CA ILE A 138 -7.99 -25.77 -2.03
C ILE A 138 -9.52 -25.89 -1.91
N LEU A 139 -10.20 -24.74 -2.05
CA LEU A 139 -11.66 -24.63 -2.04
C LEU A 139 -12.29 -24.89 -3.41
#